data_AF-A0A379AF44-F1
#
_entry.id   AF-A0A379AF44-F1
#
_cell.length_a   1.000
_cell.length_b   1.000
_cell.length_c   1.000
_cell.angle_alpha   90.00
_cell.angle_beta   90.00
_cell.angle_gamma   90.00
#
_symmetry.space_group_name_H-M   'P 1'
#
loop_
_entity.id
_entity.type
_entity.pdbx_description
1 polymer ?
#
loop_
_entity_poly.entity_id
_entity_poly.type
_entity_poly.pdbx_seq_one_letter_code
_entity_poly.pdbx_strand_id
1 'polypeptide(L)'
;MVKRRDPYQGPLTDMEFDNFYDAVSRAYQKGTISYSDLAMALITIHTGRRSLQITQIKTKDIIKERAINECYINIPRIKQGEKYRASFRRFRITDELFNIFKEQARIVSESFSKQIGRKLSEKEILELPLFVCQERLEGVVECENLHEILSSDRLHAYAIKCTQTLKKIATTENVISERTGEVINMNARRFRYTLGTRLAREGYGEVVIGELLDHSTLMYTGVYVQSGPDSLNKIEDAVSVELSYYAKMFQGVLINKSEDKYPGGNIRINTGEKSGQCASCKSCTACVPIPCYTCMHFRPFVEGPHEKLLEYLLDERNRIQCIVSDPVTTQILDRTIIAVSEVINKCKEIKSNPEVLNG
;
A
#
# COMPACT_ATOMS: atom_id res chain seq x y z
N MET A 1 20.00 -12.76 11.72
CA MET A 1 18.74 -12.23 12.29
C MET A 1 18.60 -10.79 11.80
N VAL A 2 17.53 -10.45 11.07
CA VAL A 2 17.29 -9.04 10.71
C VAL A 2 16.95 -8.29 11.99
N LYS A 3 17.70 -7.22 12.31
CA LYS A 3 17.47 -6.43 13.52
C LYS A 3 16.11 -5.73 13.40
N ARG A 4 15.32 -5.71 14.49
CA ARG A 4 13.93 -5.16 14.50
C ARG A 4 13.79 -3.73 13.98
N ARG A 5 14.87 -2.95 14.08
CA ARG A 5 14.92 -1.52 13.70
C ARG A 5 15.67 -1.27 12.39
N ASP A 6 16.08 -2.33 11.68
CA ASP A 6 16.80 -2.19 10.42
C ASP A 6 15.89 -1.46 9.40
N PRO A 7 16.29 -0.27 8.94
CA PRO A 7 15.45 0.51 8.03
C PRO A 7 15.31 -0.09 6.63
N TYR A 8 16.21 -1.01 6.27
CA TYR A 8 16.27 -1.62 4.95
C TYR A 8 15.65 -3.01 4.91
N GLN A 9 15.71 -3.77 6.00
CA GLN A 9 15.31 -5.18 6.03
C GLN A 9 14.21 -5.49 7.05
N GLY A 10 14.05 -4.63 8.06
CA GLY A 10 13.09 -4.80 9.15
C GLY A 10 11.64 -4.43 8.78
N PRO A 11 10.72 -4.50 9.75
CA PRO A 11 9.35 -4.00 9.56
C PRO A 11 9.35 -2.53 9.10
N LEU A 12 8.28 -2.17 8.39
CA LEU A 12 7.95 -0.78 8.06
C LEU A 12 7.45 -0.08 9.32
N THR A 13 7.71 1.22 9.43
CA THR A 13 6.95 2.09 10.34
C THR A 13 5.55 2.29 9.78
N ASP A 14 4.65 2.85 10.61
CA ASP A 14 3.29 3.16 10.16
C ASP A 14 3.30 4.23 9.05
N MET A 15 4.18 5.23 9.16
CA MET A 15 4.43 6.23 8.13
C MET A 15 4.93 5.63 6.80
N GLU A 16 5.98 4.79 6.83
CA GLU A 16 6.50 4.12 5.63
C GLU A 16 5.44 3.25 4.96
N PHE A 17 4.64 2.53 5.77
CA PHE A 17 3.57 1.68 5.29
C PHE A 17 2.51 2.51 4.57
N ASP A 18 2.00 3.57 5.19
CA ASP A 18 0.93 4.41 4.63
C ASP A 18 1.39 5.15 3.36
N ASN A 19 2.63 5.66 3.37
CA ASN A 19 3.20 6.32 2.20
C ASN A 19 3.36 5.38 1.02
N PHE A 20 3.82 4.16 1.27
CA PHE A 20 3.93 3.15 0.23
C PHE A 20 2.55 2.67 -0.23
N TYR A 21 1.60 2.48 0.68
CA TYR A 21 0.23 2.09 0.35
C TYR A 21 -0.43 3.07 -0.62
N ASP A 22 -0.33 4.37 -0.33
CA ASP A 22 -0.86 5.39 -1.22
C ASP A 22 -0.09 5.45 -2.55
N ALA A 23 1.22 5.22 -2.53
CA ALA A 23 2.04 5.17 -3.74
C ALA A 23 1.59 4.06 -4.70
N VAL A 24 1.12 2.91 -4.20
CA VAL A 24 0.56 1.84 -5.04
C VAL A 24 -0.63 2.36 -5.86
N SER A 25 -1.57 3.03 -5.19
CA SER A 25 -2.76 3.60 -5.84
C SER A 25 -2.39 4.71 -6.82
N ARG A 26 -1.45 5.59 -6.44
CA ARG A 26 -0.97 6.67 -7.32
C ARG A 26 -0.27 6.13 -8.57
N ALA A 27 0.60 5.15 -8.42
CA ALA A 27 1.31 4.52 -9.52
C ALA A 27 0.34 3.93 -10.56
N TYR A 28 -0.72 3.26 -10.07
CA TYR A 28 -1.75 2.74 -10.95
C TYR A 28 -2.55 3.86 -11.65
N GLN A 29 -2.98 4.89 -10.91
CA GLN A 29 -3.70 6.04 -11.49
C GLN A 29 -2.88 6.79 -12.55
N LYS A 30 -1.56 6.89 -12.37
CA LYS A 30 -0.63 7.49 -13.34
C LYS A 30 -0.30 6.56 -14.52
N GLY A 31 -0.72 5.29 -14.48
CA GLY A 31 -0.39 4.29 -15.50
C GLY A 31 1.07 3.80 -15.47
N THR A 32 1.81 4.04 -14.40
CA THR A 32 3.23 3.64 -14.29
C THR A 32 3.39 2.15 -13.94
N ILE A 33 2.34 1.54 -13.40
CA ILE A 33 2.22 0.11 -13.14
C ILE A 33 0.95 -0.47 -13.78
N SER A 34 0.98 -1.77 -14.06
CA SER A 34 -0.17 -2.48 -14.60
C SER A 34 -1.22 -2.80 -13.53
N TYR A 35 -2.42 -3.22 -13.93
CA TYR A 35 -3.41 -3.77 -13.00
C TYR A 35 -2.88 -4.99 -12.25
N SER A 36 -2.08 -5.83 -12.93
CA SER A 36 -1.48 -7.01 -12.32
C SER A 36 -0.47 -6.63 -11.23
N ASP A 37 0.32 -5.57 -11.47
CA ASP A 37 1.22 -5.02 -10.46
C ASP A 37 0.46 -4.46 -9.24
N LEU A 38 -0.65 -3.75 -9.46
CA LEU A 38 -1.54 -3.26 -8.40
C LEU A 38 -2.06 -4.43 -7.54
N ALA A 39 -2.67 -5.44 -8.17
CA ALA A 39 -3.21 -6.60 -7.47
C ALA A 39 -2.12 -7.37 -6.71
N MET A 40 -0.92 -7.51 -7.30
CA MET A 40 0.23 -8.18 -6.69
C MET A 40 0.77 -7.40 -5.48
N ALA A 41 0.84 -6.07 -5.56
CA ALA A 41 1.24 -5.23 -4.44
C ALA A 41 0.23 -5.34 -3.30
N LEU A 42 -1.07 -5.17 -3.57
CA LEU A 42 -2.12 -5.21 -2.56
C LEU A 42 -2.21 -6.56 -1.85
N ILE A 43 -2.17 -7.69 -2.57
CA ILE A 43 -2.18 -8.99 -1.90
C ILE A 43 -0.94 -9.21 -1.04
N THR A 44 0.22 -8.69 -1.45
CA THR A 44 1.46 -8.79 -0.65
C THR A 44 1.35 -7.97 0.63
N ILE A 45 0.84 -6.74 0.52
CA ILE A 45 0.67 -5.81 1.65
C ILE A 45 -0.32 -6.37 2.67
N HIS A 46 -1.51 -6.78 2.24
CA HIS A 46 -2.61 -7.15 3.12
C HIS A 46 -2.45 -8.52 3.76
N THR A 47 -1.72 -9.45 3.12
CA THR A 47 -1.62 -10.83 3.62
C THR A 47 -0.30 -11.14 4.31
N GLY A 48 0.77 -10.38 4.04
CA GLY A 48 2.12 -10.67 4.55
C GLY A 48 2.65 -12.07 4.16
N ARG A 49 2.10 -12.69 3.11
CA ARG A 49 2.45 -14.04 2.66
C ARG A 49 3.78 -14.03 1.91
N ARG A 50 4.43 -15.19 1.86
CA ARG A 50 5.68 -15.34 1.09
C ARG A 50 5.38 -15.19 -0.39
N SER A 51 6.29 -14.59 -1.15
CA SER A 51 6.08 -14.32 -2.58
C SER A 51 5.73 -15.56 -3.39
N LEU A 52 6.35 -16.71 -3.10
CA LEU A 52 6.02 -17.97 -3.78
C LEU A 52 4.58 -18.44 -3.48
N GLN A 53 4.06 -18.18 -2.28
CA GLN A 53 2.66 -18.49 -1.95
C GLN A 53 1.71 -17.58 -2.75
N ILE A 54 2.07 -16.31 -2.90
CA ILE A 54 1.28 -15.32 -3.65
C ILE A 54 1.25 -15.66 -5.13
N THR A 55 2.41 -15.90 -5.74
CA THR A 55 2.46 -16.16 -7.19
C THR A 55 1.85 -17.50 -7.58
N GLN A 56 1.75 -18.46 -6.66
CA GLN A 56 1.10 -19.74 -6.89
C GLN A 56 -0.43 -19.71 -6.77
N ILE A 57 -1.05 -18.57 -6.45
CA ILE A 57 -2.52 -18.44 -6.39
C ILE A 57 -3.12 -18.58 -7.79
N LYS A 58 -4.29 -19.23 -7.84
CA LYS A 58 -5.11 -19.41 -9.04
C LYS A 58 -6.41 -18.62 -8.95
N THR A 59 -7.07 -18.41 -10.07
CA THR A 59 -8.35 -17.70 -10.13
C THR A 59 -9.45 -18.38 -9.29
N LYS A 60 -9.47 -19.73 -9.23
CA LYS A 60 -10.42 -20.49 -8.38
C LYS A 60 -10.26 -20.26 -6.88
N ASP A 61 -9.11 -19.72 -6.46
CA ASP A 61 -8.84 -19.49 -5.04
C ASP A 61 -9.58 -18.25 -4.52
N ILE A 62 -10.14 -17.42 -5.40
CA ILE A 62 -10.93 -16.24 -5.06
C ILE A 62 -12.38 -16.66 -4.82
N ILE A 63 -12.83 -16.63 -3.57
CA ILE A 63 -14.08 -17.26 -3.13
C ILE A 63 -15.01 -16.22 -2.52
N LYS A 64 -16.28 -16.21 -2.96
CA LYS A 64 -17.39 -15.50 -2.30
C LYS A 64 -18.29 -16.53 -1.64
N GLU A 65 -18.38 -16.50 -0.33
CA GLU A 65 -19.27 -17.37 0.43
C GLU A 65 -20.62 -16.67 0.60
N ARG A 66 -21.56 -16.97 -0.31
CA ARG A 66 -22.84 -16.25 -0.43
C ARG A 66 -23.71 -16.35 0.83
N ALA A 67 -23.64 -17.48 1.54
CA ALA A 67 -24.46 -17.72 2.74
C ALA A 67 -24.20 -16.70 3.86
N ILE A 68 -22.96 -16.24 3.99
CA ILE A 68 -22.53 -15.28 5.03
C ILE A 68 -22.05 -13.94 4.45
N ASN A 69 -22.16 -13.77 3.12
CA ASN A 69 -21.70 -12.61 2.36
C ASN A 69 -20.20 -12.27 2.56
N GLU A 70 -19.35 -13.25 2.81
CA GLU A 70 -17.92 -13.02 3.07
C GLU A 70 -17.03 -13.38 1.89
N CYS A 71 -15.95 -12.62 1.72
CA CYS A 71 -14.96 -12.80 0.67
C CYS A 71 -13.68 -13.42 1.22
N TYR A 72 -13.10 -14.34 0.45
CA TYR A 72 -11.93 -15.10 0.84
C TYR A 72 -10.97 -15.30 -0.32
N ILE A 73 -9.71 -15.54 0.03
CA ILE A 73 -8.70 -16.07 -0.87
C ILE A 73 -8.02 -17.29 -0.24
N ASN A 74 -7.94 -18.39 -0.98
CA ASN A 74 -7.24 -19.59 -0.57
C ASN A 74 -5.77 -19.52 -1.00
N ILE A 75 -4.88 -19.35 -0.03
CA ILE A 75 -3.46 -19.16 -0.31
C ILE A 75 -2.74 -20.51 -0.14
N PRO A 76 -2.02 -20.99 -1.16
CA PRO A 76 -1.33 -22.27 -1.06
C PRO A 76 -0.23 -22.21 0.02
N ARG A 77 -0.14 -23.29 0.79
CA ARG A 77 0.94 -23.46 1.78
C ARG A 77 2.15 -24.05 1.09
N ILE A 78 3.32 -23.66 1.58
CA ILE A 78 4.59 -24.20 1.11
C ILE A 78 5.28 -24.83 2.31
N LYS A 79 5.31 -26.17 2.32
CA LYS A 79 6.03 -26.97 3.31
C LYS A 79 7.00 -27.92 2.62
N GLN A 80 8.11 -28.21 3.28
CA GLN A 80 9.05 -29.20 2.79
C GLN A 80 8.36 -30.57 2.70
N GLY A 81 8.52 -31.25 1.56
CA GLY A 81 7.97 -32.59 1.31
C GLY A 81 6.50 -32.67 0.90
N GLU A 82 5.74 -31.56 0.91
CA GLU A 82 4.37 -31.55 0.39
C GLU A 82 4.36 -31.43 -1.15
N LYS A 83 3.37 -32.07 -1.79
CA LYS A 83 3.14 -31.94 -3.24
C LYS A 83 2.69 -30.51 -3.59
N TYR A 84 2.84 -30.13 -4.86
CA TYR A 84 2.39 -28.85 -5.38
C TYR A 84 0.92 -28.58 -5.01
N ARG A 85 0.68 -27.43 -4.36
CA ARG A 85 -0.66 -26.99 -3.92
C ARG A 85 -1.45 -28.06 -3.15
N ALA A 86 -0.77 -28.87 -2.33
CA ALA A 86 -1.40 -29.93 -1.53
C ALA A 86 -2.25 -29.40 -0.36
N SER A 87 -1.94 -28.22 0.17
CA SER A 87 -2.67 -27.63 1.29
C SER A 87 -2.79 -26.11 1.17
N PHE A 88 -3.82 -25.54 1.83
CA PHE A 88 -4.19 -24.13 1.71
C PHE A 88 -4.43 -23.49 3.08
N ARG A 89 -4.26 -22.17 3.13
CA ARG A 89 -4.79 -21.30 4.20
C ARG A 89 -5.84 -20.38 3.61
N ARG A 90 -7.05 -20.45 4.17
CA ARG A 90 -8.14 -19.53 3.82
C ARG A 90 -7.91 -18.21 4.53
N PHE A 91 -7.94 -17.11 3.79
CA PHE A 91 -7.73 -15.76 4.30
C PHE A 91 -8.91 -14.87 3.91
N ARG A 92 -9.53 -14.21 4.90
CA ARG A 92 -10.65 -13.30 4.66
C ARG A 92 -10.14 -12.00 4.04
N ILE A 93 -10.85 -11.49 3.04
CA ILE A 93 -10.53 -10.23 2.37
C ILE A 93 -11.76 -9.32 2.33
N THR A 94 -11.54 -8.02 2.15
CA THR A 94 -12.62 -7.04 1.96
C THR A 94 -13.28 -7.22 0.58
N ASP A 95 -14.49 -6.71 0.41
CA ASP A 95 -15.17 -6.71 -0.90
C ASP A 95 -14.39 -5.92 -1.96
N GLU A 96 -13.69 -4.86 -1.56
CA GLU A 96 -12.82 -4.08 -2.45
C GLU A 96 -11.68 -4.93 -3.01
N LEU A 97 -10.93 -5.62 -2.13
CA LEU A 97 -9.85 -6.53 -2.56
C LEU A 97 -10.37 -7.69 -3.39
N PHE A 98 -11.54 -8.22 -3.03
CA PHE A 98 -12.20 -9.27 -3.81
C PHE A 98 -12.49 -8.80 -5.24
N ASN A 99 -13.06 -7.61 -5.41
CA ASN A 99 -13.34 -7.04 -6.71
C ASN A 99 -12.04 -6.81 -7.51
N ILE A 100 -10.97 -6.36 -6.86
CA ILE A 100 -9.66 -6.21 -7.50
C ILE A 100 -9.13 -7.56 -8.01
N PHE A 101 -9.18 -8.60 -7.19
CA PHE A 101 -8.68 -9.92 -7.61
C PHE A 101 -9.58 -10.57 -8.66
N LYS A 102 -10.89 -10.35 -8.62
CA LYS A 102 -11.83 -10.78 -9.66
C LYS A 102 -11.54 -10.11 -11.00
N GLU A 103 -11.25 -8.82 -10.98
CA GLU A 103 -10.89 -8.08 -12.18
C GLU A 103 -9.54 -8.51 -12.74
N GLN A 104 -8.54 -8.75 -11.88
CA GLN A 104 -7.26 -9.34 -12.30
C GLN A 104 -7.47 -10.73 -12.94
N ALA A 105 -8.35 -11.57 -12.38
CA ALA A 105 -8.69 -12.86 -12.97
C ALA A 105 -9.36 -12.71 -14.35
N ARG A 106 -10.22 -11.70 -14.55
CA ARG A 106 -10.82 -11.37 -15.85
C ARG A 106 -9.75 -10.97 -16.87
N ILE A 107 -8.86 -10.04 -16.50
CA ILE A 107 -7.76 -9.57 -17.36
C ILE A 107 -6.87 -10.74 -17.79
N VAL A 108 -6.50 -11.61 -16.87
CA VAL A 108 -5.70 -12.81 -17.18
C VAL A 108 -6.44 -13.74 -18.13
N SER A 109 -7.72 -14.01 -17.89
CA SER A 109 -8.53 -14.89 -18.73
C SER A 109 -8.65 -14.37 -20.17
N GLU A 110 -8.81 -13.06 -20.32
CA GLU A 110 -8.89 -12.40 -21.64
C GLU A 110 -7.54 -12.42 -22.36
N SER A 111 -6.46 -12.08 -21.66
CA SER A 111 -5.11 -12.14 -22.22
C SER A 111 -4.75 -13.55 -22.67
N PHE A 112 -5.08 -14.55 -21.85
CA PHE A 112 -4.81 -15.94 -22.15
C PHE A 112 -5.64 -16.44 -23.35
N SER A 113 -6.95 -16.13 -23.37
CA SER A 113 -7.85 -16.49 -24.48
C SER A 113 -7.40 -15.89 -25.81
N LYS A 114 -6.93 -14.63 -25.78
CA LYS A 114 -6.37 -13.95 -26.95
C LYS A 114 -5.10 -14.64 -27.46
N GLN A 115 -4.20 -15.03 -26.55
CA GLN A 115 -2.95 -15.70 -26.91
C GLN A 115 -3.17 -17.07 -27.55
N ILE A 116 -4.09 -17.87 -27.02
CA ILE A 116 -4.37 -19.22 -27.55
C ILE A 116 -5.33 -19.20 -28.76
N GLY A 117 -5.85 -18.04 -29.14
CA GLY A 117 -6.76 -17.89 -30.28
C GLY A 117 -8.14 -18.55 -30.10
N ARG A 118 -8.54 -18.91 -28.88
CA ARG A 118 -9.85 -19.52 -28.59
C ARG A 118 -10.42 -19.10 -27.25
N LYS A 119 -11.72 -19.31 -27.08
CA LYS A 119 -12.36 -19.17 -25.76
C LYS A 119 -11.91 -20.28 -24.82
N LEU A 120 -11.64 -19.90 -23.58
CA LEU A 120 -11.41 -20.82 -22.47
C LEU A 120 -12.73 -21.33 -21.90
N SER A 121 -12.74 -22.60 -21.51
CA SER A 121 -13.82 -23.17 -20.70
C SER A 121 -13.76 -22.66 -19.26
N GLU A 122 -14.87 -22.73 -18.53
CA GLU A 122 -14.90 -22.33 -17.11
C GLU A 122 -13.88 -23.10 -16.26
N LYS A 123 -13.70 -24.40 -16.53
CA LYS A 123 -12.70 -25.23 -15.84
C LYS A 123 -11.28 -24.74 -16.09
N GLU A 124 -10.96 -24.35 -17.32
CA GLU A 124 -9.64 -23.79 -17.66
C GLU A 124 -9.42 -22.44 -16.98
N ILE A 125 -10.43 -21.55 -17.03
CA ILE A 125 -10.39 -20.23 -16.39
C ILE A 125 -10.06 -20.39 -14.91
N LEU A 126 -10.71 -21.32 -14.21
CA LEU A 126 -10.51 -21.61 -12.78
C LEU A 126 -9.09 -22.12 -12.45
N GLU A 127 -8.41 -22.77 -13.40
CA GLU A 127 -7.06 -23.28 -13.19
C GLU A 127 -5.95 -22.30 -13.57
N LEU A 128 -6.29 -21.16 -14.18
CA LEU A 128 -5.32 -20.12 -14.52
C LEU A 128 -4.61 -19.57 -13.28
N PRO A 129 -3.30 -19.32 -13.34
CA PRO A 129 -2.60 -18.51 -12.36
C PRO A 129 -3.24 -17.13 -12.26
N LEU A 130 -3.39 -16.59 -11.05
CA LEU A 130 -3.83 -15.19 -10.87
C LEU A 130 -2.76 -14.20 -11.36
N PHE A 131 -1.49 -14.62 -11.29
CA PHE A 131 -0.33 -13.90 -11.81
C PHE A 131 0.42 -14.80 -12.78
N VAL A 132 0.34 -14.48 -14.07
CA VAL A 132 0.92 -15.29 -15.15
C VAL A 132 2.31 -14.76 -15.53
N CYS A 133 3.22 -15.67 -15.88
CA CYS A 133 4.48 -15.33 -16.54
C CYS A 133 4.26 -15.28 -18.06
N GLN A 134 4.29 -14.07 -18.64
CA GLN A 134 3.99 -13.89 -20.06
C GLN A 134 5.02 -14.59 -20.97
N GLU A 135 6.29 -14.56 -20.58
CA GLU A 135 7.40 -15.19 -21.30
C GLU A 135 7.22 -16.70 -21.41
N ARG A 136 6.64 -17.32 -20.37
CA ARG A 136 6.36 -18.77 -20.37
C ARG A 136 5.08 -19.10 -21.13
N LEU A 137 4.15 -18.15 -21.22
CA LEU A 137 2.91 -18.32 -21.97
C LEU A 137 3.16 -18.38 -23.49
N GLU A 138 4.13 -17.61 -23.98
CA GLU A 138 4.51 -17.59 -25.40
C GLU A 138 5.00 -18.96 -25.89
N GLY A 139 5.72 -19.71 -25.04
CA GLY A 139 6.19 -21.06 -25.36
C GLY A 139 5.13 -22.18 -25.26
N VAL A 140 3.94 -21.90 -24.71
CA VAL A 140 2.88 -22.91 -24.53
C VAL A 140 2.07 -23.15 -25.80
N VAL A 141 2.05 -22.19 -26.73
CA VAL A 141 1.19 -22.22 -27.92
C VAL A 141 1.55 -23.36 -28.88
N GLU A 142 2.73 -23.97 -28.74
CA GLU A 142 3.27 -24.85 -29.80
C GLU A 142 3.25 -26.36 -29.51
N CYS A 143 3.18 -26.88 -28.27
CA CYS A 143 3.48 -28.32 -28.07
C CYS A 143 2.88 -29.07 -26.86
N GLU A 144 2.11 -28.44 -25.96
CA GLU A 144 1.74 -29.10 -24.69
C GLU A 144 0.24 -29.22 -24.43
N ASN A 145 -0.15 -30.27 -23.70
CA ASN A 145 -1.51 -30.42 -23.19
C ASN A 145 -1.80 -29.33 -22.16
N LEU A 146 -2.65 -28.35 -22.53
CA LEU A 146 -2.99 -27.21 -21.68
C LEU A 146 -3.45 -27.63 -20.27
N HIS A 147 -4.14 -28.77 -20.14
CA HIS A 147 -4.55 -29.29 -18.84
C HIS A 147 -3.35 -29.61 -17.94
N GLU A 148 -2.33 -30.28 -18.47
CA GLU A 148 -1.12 -30.65 -17.75
C GLU A 148 -0.35 -29.41 -17.31
N ILE A 149 -0.19 -28.43 -18.21
CA ILE A 149 0.47 -27.16 -17.91
C ILE A 149 -0.24 -26.42 -16.79
N LEU A 150 -1.56 -26.27 -16.91
CA LEU A 150 -2.36 -25.58 -15.91
C LEU A 150 -2.34 -26.32 -14.58
N SER A 151 -2.20 -27.64 -14.55
CA SER A 151 -2.05 -28.41 -13.31
C SER A 151 -0.72 -28.20 -12.57
N SER A 152 0.27 -27.57 -13.22
CA SER A 152 1.63 -27.36 -12.71
C SER A 152 1.91 -25.90 -12.32
N ASP A 153 3.12 -25.61 -11.86
CA ASP A 153 3.57 -24.25 -11.58
C ASP A 153 4.14 -23.50 -12.80
N ARG A 154 4.18 -24.15 -13.98
CA ARG A 154 4.84 -23.65 -15.19
C ARG A 154 4.39 -22.26 -15.61
N LEU A 155 3.10 -21.94 -15.55
CA LEU A 155 2.60 -20.63 -16.02
C LEU A 155 2.61 -19.52 -14.96
N HIS A 156 2.95 -19.82 -13.71
CA HIS A 156 2.89 -18.84 -12.64
C HIS A 156 4.06 -17.84 -12.74
N ALA A 157 3.80 -16.59 -12.36
CA ALA A 157 4.83 -15.57 -12.22
C ALA A 157 5.94 -16.03 -11.27
N TYR A 158 7.18 -15.65 -11.55
CA TYR A 158 8.31 -15.92 -10.66
C TYR A 158 8.12 -15.23 -9.32
N ALA A 159 8.48 -15.88 -8.21
CA ALA A 159 8.37 -15.30 -6.86
C ALA A 159 9.12 -13.96 -6.71
N ILE A 160 10.21 -13.76 -7.45
CA ILE A 160 10.97 -12.50 -7.44
C ILE A 160 10.14 -11.31 -7.96
N LYS A 161 9.13 -11.56 -8.79
CA LYS A 161 8.25 -10.54 -9.37
C LYS A 161 7.56 -9.71 -8.30
N CYS A 162 7.11 -10.32 -7.20
CA CYS A 162 6.53 -9.58 -6.07
C CYS A 162 7.50 -8.51 -5.55
N THR A 163 8.77 -8.85 -5.34
CA THR A 163 9.76 -7.87 -4.85
C THR A 163 10.11 -6.84 -5.93
N GLN A 164 10.21 -7.24 -7.20
CA GLN A 164 10.45 -6.32 -8.31
C GLN A 164 9.33 -5.29 -8.46
N THR A 165 8.07 -5.72 -8.41
CA THR A 165 6.89 -4.83 -8.47
C THR A 165 6.93 -3.82 -7.31
N LEU A 166 7.19 -4.27 -6.08
CA LEU A 166 7.27 -3.35 -4.93
C LEU A 166 8.42 -2.34 -5.05
N LYS A 167 9.60 -2.77 -5.52
CA LYS A 167 10.74 -1.86 -5.76
C LYS A 167 10.47 -0.88 -6.90
N LYS A 168 9.82 -1.34 -7.97
CA LYS A 168 9.40 -0.49 -9.10
C LYS A 168 8.47 0.62 -8.59
N ILE A 169 7.49 0.30 -7.76
CA ILE A 169 6.57 1.29 -7.18
C ILE A 169 7.35 2.28 -6.30
N ALA A 170 8.20 1.79 -5.39
CA ALA A 170 9.00 2.66 -4.50
C ALA A 170 9.85 3.67 -5.28
N THR A 171 10.53 3.20 -6.33
CA THR A 171 11.41 4.03 -7.17
C THR A 171 10.64 4.98 -8.08
N THR A 172 9.61 4.50 -8.77
CA THR A 172 8.84 5.31 -9.72
C THR A 172 8.03 6.40 -9.03
N GLU A 173 7.49 6.11 -7.84
CA GLU A 173 6.76 7.10 -7.03
C GLU A 173 7.66 7.86 -6.05
N ASN A 174 8.97 7.62 -6.08
CA ASN A 174 9.97 8.29 -5.23
C ASN A 174 9.57 8.26 -3.75
N VAL A 175 9.14 7.10 -3.26
CA VAL A 175 8.63 6.93 -1.89
C VAL A 175 9.80 7.03 -0.92
N ILE A 176 9.85 8.10 -0.14
CA ILE A 176 10.94 8.34 0.80
C ILE A 176 10.62 7.73 2.16
N SER A 177 11.61 7.03 2.73
CA SER A 177 11.56 6.55 4.11
C SER A 177 11.96 7.68 5.05
N GLU A 178 11.12 7.98 6.04
CA GLU A 178 11.46 8.98 7.05
C GLU A 178 12.66 8.61 7.92
N ARG A 179 13.02 7.32 7.96
CA ARG A 179 14.16 6.85 8.75
C ARG A 179 15.50 7.06 8.06
N THR A 180 15.49 7.21 6.73
CA THR A 180 16.72 7.25 5.92
C THR A 180 16.82 8.49 5.02
N GLY A 181 15.69 9.13 4.69
CA GLY A 181 15.60 10.19 3.67
C GLY A 181 15.83 9.73 2.25
N GLU A 182 16.07 8.45 2.03
CA GLU A 182 16.25 7.86 0.72
C GLU A 182 14.99 7.14 0.26
N VAL A 183 14.95 6.76 -1.02
CA VAL A 183 13.90 5.91 -1.56
C VAL A 183 13.85 4.62 -0.75
N ILE A 184 12.66 4.30 -0.23
CA ILE A 184 12.46 3.17 0.66
C ILE A 184 12.83 1.84 -0.01
N ASN A 185 13.70 1.07 0.64
CA ASN A 185 14.06 -0.26 0.16
C ASN A 185 12.93 -1.26 0.42
N MET A 186 12.22 -1.65 -0.65
CA MET A 186 11.05 -2.52 -0.56
C MET A 186 11.34 -3.97 -0.94
N ASN A 187 10.72 -4.89 -0.19
CA ASN A 187 10.59 -6.29 -0.54
C ASN A 187 9.38 -6.90 0.19
N ALA A 188 8.90 -8.05 -0.31
CA ALA A 188 7.71 -8.71 0.26
C ALA A 188 7.89 -9.16 1.73
N ARG A 189 9.13 -9.47 2.13
CA ARG A 189 9.44 -9.92 3.50
C ARG A 189 9.22 -8.79 4.52
N ARG A 190 9.43 -7.52 4.15
CA ARG A 190 9.16 -6.38 5.03
C ARG A 190 7.68 -6.31 5.44
N PHE A 191 6.74 -6.50 4.51
CA PHE A 191 5.31 -6.54 4.85
C PHE A 191 4.94 -7.67 5.79
N ARG A 192 5.55 -8.85 5.62
CA ARG A 192 5.40 -9.95 6.57
C ARG A 192 5.87 -9.57 7.97
N TYR A 193 7.01 -8.88 8.07
CA TYR A 193 7.50 -8.38 9.35
C TYR A 193 6.59 -7.32 9.94
N THR A 194 6.15 -6.34 9.14
CA THR A 194 5.23 -5.30 9.57
C THR A 194 3.95 -5.89 10.14
N LEU A 195 3.31 -6.83 9.43
CA LEU A 195 2.08 -7.47 9.89
C LEU A 195 2.29 -8.24 11.20
N GLY A 196 3.37 -9.03 11.29
CA GLY A 196 3.68 -9.75 12.53
C GLY A 196 3.96 -8.83 13.71
N THR A 197 4.71 -7.75 13.49
CA THR A 197 5.03 -6.76 14.53
C THR A 197 3.81 -5.95 14.96
N ARG A 198 2.89 -5.61 14.04
CA ARG A 198 1.62 -4.95 14.38
C ARG A 198 0.73 -5.86 15.23
N LEU A 199 0.55 -7.12 14.82
CA LEU A 199 -0.22 -8.10 15.61
C LEU A 199 0.38 -8.30 17.02
N ALA A 200 1.71 -8.37 17.12
CA ALA A 200 2.37 -8.44 18.42
C ALA A 200 2.12 -7.19 19.28
N ARG A 201 2.17 -6.00 18.68
CA ARG A 201 1.90 -4.72 19.36
C ARG A 201 0.46 -4.65 19.85
N GLU A 202 -0.50 -5.21 19.09
CA GLU A 202 -1.91 -5.36 19.48
C GLU A 202 -2.15 -6.44 20.54
N GLY A 203 -1.10 -7.11 21.02
CA GLY A 203 -1.17 -8.10 22.10
C GLY A 203 -1.54 -9.51 21.64
N TYR A 204 -1.56 -9.79 20.33
CA TYR A 204 -1.79 -11.15 19.85
C TYR A 204 -0.64 -12.07 20.22
N GLY A 205 -0.97 -13.24 20.77
CA GLY A 205 0.01 -14.26 21.14
C GLY A 205 0.71 -14.88 19.93
N GLU A 206 1.89 -15.46 20.16
CA GLU A 206 2.73 -16.08 19.14
C GLU A 206 2.00 -17.12 18.28
N VAL A 207 1.10 -17.90 18.87
CA VAL A 207 0.29 -18.90 18.16
C VAL A 207 -0.60 -18.26 17.09
N VAL A 208 -1.28 -17.17 17.43
CA VAL A 208 -2.19 -16.45 16.52
C VAL A 208 -1.40 -15.78 15.40
N ILE A 209 -0.27 -15.15 15.73
CA ILE A 209 0.64 -14.56 14.74
C ILE A 209 1.19 -15.64 13.81
N GLY A 210 1.59 -16.78 14.36
CA GLY A 210 2.04 -17.97 13.64
C GLY A 210 1.02 -18.45 12.62
N GLU A 211 -0.24 -18.56 13.05
CA GLU A 211 -1.36 -18.99 12.22
C GLU A 211 -1.65 -17.98 11.10
N LEU A 212 -1.80 -16.69 11.45
CA LEU A 212 -2.09 -15.63 10.50
C LEU A 212 -1.01 -15.50 9.44
N LEU A 213 0.26 -15.67 9.80
CA LEU A 213 1.38 -15.59 8.86
C LEU A 213 1.71 -16.93 8.19
N ASP A 214 1.01 -18.03 8.51
CA ASP A 214 1.30 -19.37 7.97
C ASP A 214 2.76 -19.79 8.23
N HIS A 215 3.13 -19.80 9.50
CA HIS A 215 4.34 -20.44 9.98
C HIS A 215 4.08 -21.93 10.21
N SER A 216 5.05 -22.77 9.82
CA SER A 216 5.00 -24.21 10.12
C SER A 216 5.46 -24.54 11.54
N THR A 217 6.15 -23.60 12.19
CA THR A 217 6.66 -23.72 13.56
C THR A 217 6.66 -22.36 14.24
N LEU A 218 6.42 -22.36 15.56
CA LEU A 218 6.42 -21.18 16.41
C LEU A 218 7.85 -20.73 16.80
N MET A 219 8.90 -21.51 16.47
CA MET A 219 10.28 -21.11 16.79
C MET A 219 10.69 -19.76 16.19
N TYR A 220 9.98 -19.28 15.17
CA TYR A 220 10.26 -18.02 14.50
C TYR A 220 9.23 -16.92 14.81
N THR A 221 8.21 -17.14 15.66
CA THR A 221 7.20 -16.12 15.98
C THR A 221 7.68 -15.09 16.99
N GLY A 222 8.59 -15.48 17.91
CA GLY A 222 9.21 -14.56 18.86
C GLY A 222 9.99 -13.39 18.23
N VAL A 223 10.33 -13.45 16.94
CA VAL A 223 10.96 -12.31 16.24
C VAL A 223 10.05 -11.09 16.17
N TYR A 224 8.72 -11.29 16.18
CA TYR A 224 7.72 -10.23 16.11
C TYR A 224 7.38 -9.64 17.49
N VAL A 225 7.36 -10.47 18.54
CA VAL A 225 6.77 -10.16 19.86
C VAL A 225 7.61 -9.22 20.72
N GLN A 226 8.94 -9.24 20.63
CA GLN A 226 9.78 -8.38 21.50
C GLN A 226 9.95 -6.94 20.95
N SER A 227 8.87 -6.38 20.40
CA SER A 227 8.77 -5.01 19.90
C SER A 227 8.07 -4.13 20.94
N GLY A 228 8.81 -3.60 21.92
CA GLY A 228 8.29 -2.61 22.88
C GLY A 228 8.02 -1.24 22.22
N PRO A 229 7.23 -0.38 22.86
CA PRO A 229 6.79 0.91 22.30
C PRO A 229 7.85 2.00 22.46
N ASP A 230 8.80 2.10 21.52
CA ASP A 230 9.80 3.19 21.51
C ASP A 230 9.84 3.90 20.14
N SER A 231 8.79 4.66 19.83
CA SER A 231 8.82 5.66 18.75
C SER A 231 8.17 6.96 19.21
N LEU A 232 8.31 7.29 20.49
CA LEU A 232 7.46 8.31 21.12
C LEU A 232 7.90 9.76 20.92
N ASN A 233 9.17 10.08 20.60
CA ASN A 233 9.66 11.46 20.84
C ASN A 233 10.13 12.26 19.62
N LYS A 234 10.01 11.77 18.38
CA LYS A 234 10.73 12.41 17.25
C LYS A 234 10.05 13.62 16.59
N ILE A 235 8.82 13.97 16.96
CA ILE A 235 8.13 15.11 16.35
C ILE A 235 8.12 16.33 17.26
N GLU A 236 8.19 16.14 18.58
CA GLU A 236 8.27 17.26 19.53
C GLU A 236 9.59 18.04 19.40
N ASP A 237 10.69 17.37 19.07
CA ASP A 237 12.01 18.01 18.95
C ASP A 237 12.26 18.68 17.57
N ALA A 238 11.45 18.37 16.55
CA ALA A 238 11.76 18.67 15.15
C ALA A 238 10.82 19.72 14.53
N VAL A 239 10.59 20.83 15.22
CA VAL A 239 9.91 21.99 14.61
C VAL A 239 10.93 22.82 13.82
N SER A 240 10.83 22.72 12.49
CA SER A 240 11.33 23.62 11.44
C SER A 240 12.63 23.30 10.66
N VAL A 241 13.63 22.59 11.19
CA VAL A 241 14.90 22.36 10.45
C VAL A 241 15.06 20.93 9.93
N GLU A 242 14.64 19.93 10.70
CA GLU A 242 14.79 18.51 10.36
C GLU A 242 13.66 17.97 9.47
N LEU A 243 12.56 18.72 9.34
CA LEU A 243 11.43 18.41 8.44
C LEU A 243 11.81 18.48 6.94
N SER A 244 12.96 19.05 6.59
CA SER A 244 13.50 19.04 5.22
C SER A 244 13.69 17.62 4.66
N TYR A 245 13.99 16.63 5.53
CA TYR A 245 14.06 15.22 5.16
C TYR A 245 12.69 14.61 4.79
N TYR A 246 11.60 15.23 5.23
CA TYR A 246 10.23 14.77 5.07
C TYR A 246 9.47 15.45 3.92
N ALA A 247 10.17 16.23 3.09
CA ALA A 247 9.64 17.15 2.07
C ALA A 247 8.99 16.49 0.83
N LYS A 248 8.32 15.33 0.98
CA LYS A 248 7.54 14.68 -0.10
C LYS A 248 6.25 14.02 0.38
N MET A 249 5.70 14.40 1.54
CA MET A 249 4.38 13.90 1.98
C MET A 249 3.25 14.58 1.22
N PHE A 250 3.44 15.85 0.86
CA PHE A 250 2.51 16.57 0.01
C PHE A 250 2.67 16.10 -1.45
N GLN A 251 1.59 15.60 -2.02
CA GLN A 251 1.54 15.04 -3.39
C GLN A 251 0.74 15.91 -4.36
N GLY A 252 0.21 17.03 -3.88
CA GLY A 252 -0.59 17.97 -4.66
C GLY A 252 0.25 19.00 -5.40
N VAL A 253 -0.41 20.01 -5.94
CA VAL A 253 0.21 21.15 -6.63
C VAL A 253 -0.38 22.44 -6.08
N LEU A 254 0.48 23.39 -5.67
CA LEU A 254 0.02 24.70 -5.20
C LEU A 254 -0.57 25.51 -6.35
N ILE A 255 -1.64 26.23 -6.06
CA ILE A 255 -2.32 27.08 -7.04
C ILE A 255 -2.61 28.45 -6.44
N ASN A 256 -2.73 29.46 -7.30
CA ASN A 256 -3.24 30.75 -6.87
C ASN A 256 -4.76 30.70 -6.67
N LYS A 257 -5.31 31.54 -5.77
CA LYS A 257 -6.77 31.63 -5.57
C LYS A 257 -7.53 32.03 -6.85
N SER A 258 -6.87 32.72 -7.78
CA SER A 258 -7.39 33.10 -9.10
C SER A 258 -7.50 31.92 -10.10
N GLU A 259 -6.87 30.79 -9.81
CA GLU A 259 -6.90 29.55 -10.61
C GLU A 259 -8.00 28.57 -10.14
N ASP A 260 -8.99 29.08 -9.40
CA ASP A 260 -10.23 28.38 -8.96
C ASP A 260 -11.05 27.91 -10.18
N LYS A 261 -10.67 26.76 -10.76
CA LYS A 261 -11.29 26.20 -11.97
C LYS A 261 -11.49 24.68 -11.93
N TYR A 262 -11.18 24.03 -10.81
CA TYR A 262 -11.20 22.56 -10.74
C TYR A 262 -12.58 22.00 -10.39
N PRO A 263 -12.96 20.83 -10.94
CA PRO A 263 -14.31 20.27 -10.81
C PRO A 263 -14.65 19.72 -9.42
N GLY A 264 -13.66 19.53 -8.53
CA GLY A 264 -13.85 18.86 -7.24
C GLY A 264 -14.22 19.76 -6.06
N GLY A 265 -14.42 21.06 -6.31
CA GLY A 265 -14.91 22.00 -5.31
C GLY A 265 -13.86 22.47 -4.30
N ASN A 266 -14.28 23.42 -3.46
CA ASN A 266 -13.42 24.07 -2.46
C ASN A 266 -13.26 23.21 -1.21
N ILE A 267 -12.01 22.99 -0.80
CA ILE A 267 -11.64 22.40 0.48
C ILE A 267 -11.53 23.52 1.51
N ARG A 268 -12.19 23.31 2.65
CA ARG A 268 -12.22 24.26 3.77
C ARG A 268 -11.59 23.62 4.99
N ILE A 269 -10.87 24.42 5.77
CA ILE A 269 -10.38 24.00 7.08
C ILE A 269 -11.48 24.09 8.12
N ASN A 270 -11.17 23.69 9.34
CA ASN A 270 -12.10 23.57 10.46
C ASN A 270 -12.75 24.91 10.82
N THR A 271 -12.12 26.04 10.49
CA THR A 271 -12.68 27.40 10.65
C THR A 271 -13.67 27.79 9.56
N GLY A 272 -13.87 26.96 8.52
CA GLY A 272 -14.67 27.26 7.34
C GLY A 272 -13.94 28.03 6.24
N GLU A 273 -12.71 28.49 6.49
CA GLU A 273 -11.88 29.20 5.51
C GLU A 273 -11.40 28.27 4.40
N LYS A 274 -11.35 28.75 3.15
CA LYS A 274 -10.90 27.97 2.00
C LYS A 274 -9.38 27.76 2.04
N SER A 275 -8.93 26.50 2.05
CA SER A 275 -7.50 26.13 1.97
C SER A 275 -7.04 25.66 0.61
N GLY A 276 -7.94 25.30 -0.28
CA GLY A 276 -7.58 24.85 -1.62
C GLY A 276 -8.76 24.24 -2.35
N GLN A 277 -8.47 23.47 -3.39
CA GLN A 277 -9.46 22.76 -4.19
C GLN A 277 -9.11 21.31 -4.45
N CYS A 278 -10.10 20.51 -4.78
CA CYS A 278 -9.88 19.18 -5.32
C CYS A 278 -9.89 19.22 -6.86
N ALA A 279 -8.81 18.70 -7.47
CA ALA A 279 -8.65 18.64 -8.91
C ALA A 279 -9.61 17.64 -9.60
N SER A 280 -10.06 16.61 -8.88
CA SER A 280 -10.72 15.45 -9.50
C SER A 280 -12.07 15.06 -8.89
N CYS A 281 -12.21 15.08 -7.56
CA CYS A 281 -13.35 14.43 -6.89
C CYS A 281 -14.55 15.38 -6.79
N LYS A 282 -15.61 15.15 -7.58
CA LYS A 282 -16.88 15.90 -7.44
C LYS A 282 -17.58 15.64 -6.10
N SER A 283 -17.40 14.45 -5.53
CA SER A 283 -17.92 14.05 -4.21
C SER A 283 -16.91 13.14 -3.52
N CYS A 284 -16.16 13.67 -2.57
CA CYS A 284 -15.22 12.90 -1.74
C CYS A 284 -15.91 12.50 -0.43
N THR A 285 -15.79 11.23 -0.03
CA THR A 285 -16.35 10.71 1.23
C THR A 285 -15.35 10.75 2.39
N ALA A 286 -14.13 11.22 2.15
CA ALA A 286 -13.10 11.36 3.18
C ALA A 286 -13.44 12.49 4.16
N CYS A 287 -12.91 12.41 5.38
CA CYS A 287 -13.04 13.45 6.41
C CYS A 287 -12.19 14.69 6.07
N VAL A 288 -12.56 15.42 5.01
CA VAL A 288 -11.89 16.65 4.58
C VAL A 288 -11.85 17.67 5.73
N PRO A 289 -10.76 18.45 5.87
CA PRO A 289 -9.62 18.60 4.96
C PRO A 289 -8.42 17.70 5.23
N ILE A 290 -8.40 16.96 6.35
CA ILE A 290 -7.17 16.33 6.87
C ILE A 290 -6.53 15.39 5.82
N PRO A 291 -7.26 14.45 5.19
CA PRO A 291 -6.71 13.57 4.15
C PRO A 291 -6.38 14.29 2.84
N CYS A 292 -6.80 15.54 2.64
CA CYS A 292 -6.51 16.25 1.40
C CYS A 292 -5.03 16.58 1.26
N TYR A 293 -4.31 16.87 2.35
CA TYR A 293 -2.90 17.28 2.27
C TYR A 293 -1.95 16.17 1.83
N THR A 294 -2.36 14.91 1.92
CA THR A 294 -1.61 13.75 1.39
C THR A 294 -2.17 13.26 0.04
N CYS A 295 -3.27 13.84 -0.43
CA CYS A 295 -3.94 13.45 -1.67
C CYS A 295 -3.28 14.12 -2.89
N MET A 296 -2.98 13.34 -3.93
CA MET A 296 -2.40 13.85 -5.18
C MET A 296 -3.31 14.81 -5.97
N HIS A 297 -4.62 14.77 -5.68
CA HIS A 297 -5.61 15.63 -6.33
C HIS A 297 -5.81 16.95 -5.60
N PHE A 298 -5.22 17.15 -4.44
CA PHE A 298 -5.38 18.41 -3.71
C PHE A 298 -4.57 19.53 -4.35
N ARG A 299 -5.15 20.72 -4.37
CA ARG A 299 -4.59 21.95 -4.91
C ARG A 299 -4.67 23.04 -3.83
N PRO A 300 -3.72 23.09 -2.88
CA PRO A 300 -3.72 24.11 -1.84
C PRO A 300 -3.52 25.50 -2.44
N PHE A 301 -4.17 26.50 -1.84
CA PHE A 301 -4.00 27.90 -2.22
C PHE A 301 -2.71 28.47 -1.61
N VAL A 302 -1.89 29.16 -2.40
CA VAL A 302 -0.68 29.84 -1.86
C VAL A 302 -1.01 30.78 -0.69
N GLU A 303 -2.17 31.42 -0.74
CA GLU A 303 -2.73 32.29 0.32
C GLU A 303 -3.76 31.59 1.22
N GLY A 304 -3.71 30.26 1.29
CA GLY A 304 -4.57 29.44 2.15
C GLY A 304 -4.17 29.54 3.63
N PRO A 305 -5.11 29.33 4.57
CA PRO A 305 -4.86 29.36 6.02
C PRO A 305 -4.19 28.06 6.51
N HIS A 306 -3.07 27.67 5.92
CA HIS A 306 -2.38 26.40 6.21
C HIS A 306 -1.78 26.38 7.62
N GLU A 307 -1.26 27.51 8.08
CA GLU A 307 -0.69 27.68 9.42
C GLU A 307 -1.72 27.44 10.52
N LYS A 308 -2.96 27.93 10.34
CA LYS A 308 -4.07 27.70 11.28
C LYS A 308 -4.42 26.22 11.38
N LEU A 309 -4.37 25.50 10.26
CA LEU A 309 -4.60 24.05 10.26
C LEU A 309 -3.45 23.32 10.96
N LEU A 310 -2.20 23.74 10.74
CA LEU A 310 -1.04 23.13 11.41
C LEU A 310 -1.14 23.28 12.92
N GLU A 311 -1.45 24.49 13.41
CA GLU A 311 -1.66 24.77 14.84
C GLU A 311 -2.75 23.85 15.42
N TYR A 312 -3.92 23.79 14.75
CA TYR A 312 -4.99 22.88 15.15
C TYR A 312 -4.53 21.41 15.24
N LEU A 313 -3.77 20.93 14.25
CA LEU A 313 -3.32 19.53 14.23
C LEU A 313 -2.29 19.23 15.33
N LEU A 314 -1.42 20.18 15.66
CA LEU A 314 -0.45 20.04 16.75
C LEU A 314 -1.17 20.03 18.10
N ASP A 315 -2.14 20.92 18.31
CA ASP A 315 -2.96 20.94 19.53
C ASP A 315 -3.77 19.65 19.69
N GLU A 316 -4.38 19.17 18.61
CA GLU A 316 -5.15 17.93 18.63
C GLU A 316 -4.26 16.71 18.91
N ARG A 317 -3.05 16.69 18.35
CA ARG A 317 -2.05 15.65 18.65
C ARG A 317 -1.66 15.66 20.13
N ASN A 318 -1.35 16.83 20.69
CA ASN A 318 -1.02 17.00 22.11
C ASN A 318 -2.20 16.58 23.00
N ARG A 319 -3.43 16.92 22.61
CA ARG A 319 -4.65 16.49 23.31
C ARG A 319 -4.78 14.97 23.32
N ILE A 320 -4.57 14.30 22.19
CA ILE A 320 -4.61 12.83 22.08
C ILE A 320 -3.56 12.20 22.99
N GLN A 321 -2.33 12.72 22.99
CA GLN A 321 -1.24 12.23 23.83
C GLN A 321 -1.53 12.33 25.34
N CYS A 322 -2.21 13.40 25.77
CA CYS A 322 -2.64 13.57 27.16
C CYS A 322 -3.75 12.59 27.57
N ILE A 323 -4.59 12.14 26.62
CA ILE A 323 -5.75 11.27 26.89
C ILE A 323 -5.37 9.79 26.72
N VAL A 324 -4.46 9.49 25.79
CA VAL A 324 -4.16 8.14 25.33
C VAL A 324 -2.67 7.85 25.55
N SER A 325 -2.38 6.83 26.37
CA SER A 325 -1.00 6.37 26.59
C SER A 325 -0.44 5.55 25.42
N ASP A 326 -1.27 5.20 24.43
CA ASP A 326 -0.86 4.46 23.24
C ASP A 326 -0.17 5.38 22.20
N PRO A 327 1.11 5.13 21.89
CA PRO A 327 1.85 5.95 20.92
C PRO A 327 1.25 5.93 19.50
N VAL A 328 0.63 4.83 19.08
CA VAL A 328 0.12 4.69 17.71
C VAL A 328 -1.02 5.67 17.48
N THR A 329 -1.92 5.78 18.46
CA THR A 329 -3.05 6.71 18.42
C THR A 329 -2.58 8.17 18.34
N THR A 330 -1.50 8.53 19.06
CA THR A 330 -0.90 9.87 19.00
C THR A 330 -0.31 10.18 17.63
N GLN A 331 0.21 9.18 16.91
CA GLN A 331 0.90 9.37 15.62
C GLN A 331 -0.05 9.49 14.42
N ILE A 332 -1.36 9.30 14.59
CA ILE A 332 -2.35 9.33 13.50
C ILE A 332 -2.28 10.65 12.70
N LEU A 333 -1.97 11.77 13.36
CA LEU A 333 -1.92 13.08 12.73
C LEU A 333 -0.56 13.43 12.13
N ASP A 334 0.50 12.71 12.49
CA ASP A 334 1.90 13.04 12.15
C ASP A 334 2.09 13.20 10.64
N ARG A 335 1.54 12.25 9.88
CA ARG A 335 1.64 12.24 8.42
C ARG A 335 1.02 13.49 7.81
N THR A 336 -0.12 13.93 8.34
CA THR A 336 -0.81 15.13 7.88
C THR A 336 -0.05 16.38 8.33
N ILE A 337 0.40 16.45 9.59
CA ILE A 337 1.20 17.55 10.14
C ILE A 337 2.42 17.84 9.26
N ILE A 338 3.14 16.78 8.87
CA ILE A 338 4.29 16.87 7.98
C ILE A 338 3.87 17.40 6.60
N ALA A 339 2.78 16.88 6.01
CA ALA A 339 2.29 17.33 4.72
C ALA A 339 1.84 18.81 4.73
N VAL A 340 1.17 19.28 5.80
CA VAL A 340 0.79 20.70 5.96
C VAL A 340 2.05 21.56 6.09
N SER A 341 3.03 21.12 6.88
CA SER A 341 4.30 21.83 7.05
C SER A 341 5.05 21.99 5.72
N GLU A 342 5.06 20.96 4.88
CA GLU A 342 5.63 21.01 3.54
C GLU A 342 4.90 22.03 2.64
N VAL A 343 3.56 22.05 2.67
CA VAL A 343 2.76 23.05 1.94
C VAL A 343 3.12 24.47 2.38
N ILE A 344 3.22 24.72 3.69
CA ILE A 344 3.60 26.03 4.24
C ILE A 344 4.99 26.46 3.73
N ASN A 345 5.97 25.55 3.76
CA ASN A 345 7.32 25.85 3.28
C ASN A 345 7.33 26.17 1.78
N LYS A 346 6.63 25.38 0.96
CA LYS A 346 6.49 25.67 -0.48
C LYS A 346 5.75 26.99 -0.74
N CYS A 347 4.73 27.34 0.05
CA CYS A 347 4.08 28.66 -0.03
C CYS A 347 5.08 29.80 0.24
N LYS A 348 5.94 29.65 1.26
CA LYS A 348 6.97 30.65 1.60
C LYS A 348 8.01 30.79 0.48
N GLU A 349 8.43 29.68 -0.12
CA GLU A 349 9.36 29.67 -1.26
C GLU A 349 8.77 30.43 -2.46
N ILE A 350 7.51 30.14 -2.84
CA ILE A 350 6.81 30.83 -3.94
C ILE A 350 6.65 32.32 -3.66
N LYS A 351 6.28 32.69 -2.42
CA LYS A 351 6.14 34.11 -2.02
C LYS A 351 7.47 34.86 -2.03
N SER A 352 8.56 34.17 -1.72
CA SER A 352 9.91 34.75 -1.71
C SER A 352 10.53 34.80 -3.10
N ASN A 353 10.03 34.00 -4.06
CA ASN A 353 10.53 33.93 -5.43
C ASN A 353 9.38 33.78 -6.46
N PRO A 354 8.75 34.88 -6.90
CA PRO A 354 7.52 34.86 -7.71
C PRO A 354 7.66 34.22 -9.11
N GLU A 355 8.88 33.99 -9.60
CA GLU A 355 9.14 33.41 -10.92
C GLU A 355 8.87 31.89 -11.01
N VAL A 356 8.64 31.21 -9.88
CA VAL A 356 8.52 29.74 -9.78
C VAL A 356 7.16 29.19 -10.27
N LEU A 357 6.15 30.03 -10.47
CA LEU A 357 4.79 29.60 -10.86
C LEU A 357 4.61 29.29 -12.37
N ASN A 358 5.61 29.56 -13.22
CA ASN A 358 5.51 29.43 -14.68
C ASN A 358 6.30 28.24 -15.27
N GLY A 359 6.69 27.25 -14.46
CA GLY A 359 7.49 26.07 -14.86
C GLY A 359 6.70 24.77 -14.95
#